data_AF-A0A9D1SGQ4-F1
#
_entry.id   AF-A0A9D1SGQ4-F1
#
_cell.length_a   1.000
_cell.length_b   1.000
_cell.length_c   1.000
_cell.angle_alpha   90.00
_cell.angle_beta   90.00
_cell.angle_gamma   90.00
#
_symmetry.space_group_name_H-M   'P 1'
#
loop_
_entity.id
_entity.type
_entity.pdbx_description
1 polymer ?
#
loop_
_entity_poly.entity_id
_entity_poly.type
_entity_poly.pdbx_seq_one_letter_code
_entity_poly.pdbx_strand_id
1 'polypeptide(L)' 'MAQKVKEFVSITQDCPYEILLKSGKYVVDAKSILGIFSLDLSQPLSVEIYSDDCAELLEKLKKFIA' A
#
# COMPACT_ATOMS: atom_id res chain seq x y z
N MET A 1 15.02 0.10 0.25
CA MET A 1 13.80 -0.30 0.98
C MET A 1 12.99 0.89 1.45
N ALA A 2 13.54 1.78 2.29
CA ALA A 2 12.82 2.96 2.80
C ALA A 2 12.26 3.91 1.72
N GLN A 3 12.97 4.10 0.61
CA GLN A 3 12.50 4.97 -0.48
C GLN A 3 11.24 4.42 -1.18
N LYS A 4 11.17 3.11 -1.41
CA LYS A 4 9.99 2.46 -2.03
C LYS A 4 8.76 2.59 -1.15
N VAL A 5 8.91 2.44 0.17
CA VAL A 5 7.81 2.61 1.13
C VAL A 5 7.32 4.06 1.12
N LYS A 6 8.21 5.05 1.15
CA LYS A 6 7.83 6.47 1.06
C LYS A 6 7.07 6.79 -0.22
N GLU A 7 7.55 6.27 -1.35
CA GLU A 7 6.91 6.48 -2.64
C GLU A 7 5.53 5.81 -2.72
N PHE A 8 5.41 4.58 -2.20
CA PHE A 8 4.12 3.88 -2.09
C PHE A 8 3.13 4.67 -1.23
N VAL A 9 3.54 5.11 -0.03
CA VAL A 9 2.70 5.90 0.87
C VAL A 9 2.23 7.18 0.19
N SER A 10 3.15 7.91 -0.46
CA SER A 10 2.81 9.13 -1.20
C SER A 10 1.72 8.88 -2.25
N ILE A 11 1.83 7.80 -3.03
CA ILE A 11 0.83 7.44 -4.05
C ILE A 11 -0.53 7.17 -3.41
N THR A 12 -0.56 6.43 -2.29
CA THR A 12 -1.82 6.07 -1.61
C THR A 12 -2.44 7.23 -0.81
N GLN A 13 -1.64 8.19 -0.34
CA GLN A 13 -2.11 9.35 0.43
C GLN A 13 -2.99 10.28 -0.41
N ASP A 14 -2.72 10.39 -1.72
CA ASP A 14 -3.50 11.22 -2.65
C ASP A 14 -4.86 10.60 -2.99
N CYS A 15 -5.12 9.35 -2.60
CA CYS A 15 -6.38 8.69 -2.87
C CYS A 15 -7.42 9.01 -1.78
N PRO A 16 -8.66 9.39 -2.13
CA PRO A 16 -9.70 9.73 -1.16
C PRO A 16 -10.35 8.50 -0.50
N TYR A 17 -10.12 7.31 -1.03
CA TYR A 17 -10.72 6.06 -0.57
C TYR A 17 -9.79 5.24 0.33
N GLU A 18 -10.33 4.21 0.99
CA GLU A 18 -9.59 3.34 1.89
C GLU A 18 -8.71 2.35 1.10
N ILE A 19 -7.47 2.21 1.56
CA ILE A 19 -6.48 1.28 1.00
C ILE A 19 -5.81 0.59 2.18
N LEU A 20 -5.91 -0.73 2.25
CA LEU A 20 -5.36 -1.53 3.34
C LEU A 20 -4.19 -2.39 2.84
N LEU A 21 -3.18 -2.53 3.69
CA LEU A 21 -2.08 -3.45 3.51
C LEU A 21 -2.19 -4.60 4.51
N LYS A 22 -2.11 -5.83 4.01
CA LYS A 22 -2.18 -7.05 4.83
C LYS A 22 -0.89 -7.86 4.73
N SER A 23 -0.37 -8.24 5.89
CA SER A 23 0.74 -9.19 6.04
C SER A 23 0.33 -10.26 7.05
N GLY A 24 -0.08 -11.44 6.57
CA GLY A 24 -0.61 -12.50 7.42
C GLY A 24 -1.82 -12.03 8.25
N LYS A 25 -1.67 -11.96 9.57
CA LYS A 25 -2.70 -11.49 10.52
C LYS A 25 -2.72 -9.98 10.75
N TYR A 26 -1.74 -9.25 10.21
CA TYR A 26 -1.61 -7.81 10.41
C TYR A 26 -2.30 -7.08 9.26
N VAL A 27 -3.09 -6.07 9.62
CA VAL A 27 -3.78 -5.16 8.69
C VAL A 27 -3.43 -3.74 9.11
N VAL A 28 -2.97 -2.94 8.17
CA VAL A 28 -2.61 -1.54 8.42
C VAL A 28 -3.13 -0.65 7.30
N ASP A 29 -3.30 0.63 7.60
CA ASP A 29 -3.60 1.65 6.62
C ASP A 29 -2.39 1.85 5.68
N ALA A 30 -2.62 1.74 4.37
CA ALA A 30 -1.58 1.88 3.36
C ALA A 30 -1.03 3.32 3.23
N LYS A 31 -1.74 4.30 3.80
CA LYS A 31 -1.34 5.72 3.88
C LYS A 31 -0.47 6.00 5.11
N SER A 32 -0.34 5.05 6.03
CA SER A 32 0.47 5.21 7.24
C SER A 32 1.86 4.62 7.06
N ILE A 33 2.86 5.50 6.86
CA ILE A 33 4.26 5.08 6.76
C ILE A 33 4.73 4.27 7.98
N LEU A 34 4.29 4.66 9.18
CA LEU A 34 4.62 3.95 10.42
C LEU A 34 3.93 2.57 10.48
N GLY A 35 2.71 2.47 9.98
CA GLY A 35 1.99 1.20 9.86
C GLY A 35 2.68 0.22 8.91
N ILE A 36 3.16 0.70 7.76
CA ILE A 36 3.88 -0.16 6.81
C ILE A 36 5.22 -0.65 7.39
N PHE A 37 5.95 0.21 8.10
CA PHE A 37 7.21 -0.20 8.73
C PHE A 37 7.03 -1.19 9.89
N SER A 38 5.82 -1.33 10.45
CA SER A 38 5.54 -2.36 11.46
C SER A 38 5.22 -3.73 10.86
N LEU A 39 5.04 -3.82 9.53
CA LEU A 39 4.84 -5.08 8.82
C LEU A 39 6.17 -5.76 8.49
N ASP A 40 6.12 -7.09 8.35
CA ASP A 40 7.20 -7.84 7.72
C ASP A 40 7.13 -7.66 6.19
N LEU A 41 8.04 -6.83 5.67
CA LEU A 41 8.17 -6.50 4.25
C LEU A 41 9.03 -7.51 3.47
N SER A 42 9.54 -8.57 4.13
CA SER A 42 10.24 -9.66 3.46
C SER A 42 9.28 -10.68 2.83
N GLN A 43 8.02 -10.66 3.26
CA GLN A 43 6.94 -11.51 2.79
C GLN A 43 6.06 -10.77 1.77
N PRO A 44 5.36 -11.49 0.87
CA PRO A 44 4.38 -10.87 0.00
C PRO A 44 3.26 -10.22 0.82
N LEU A 45 2.89 -9.00 0.41
CA LEU A 45 1.84 -8.19 1.03
C LEU A 45 0.62 -8.19 0.12
N SER A 46 -0.57 -8.22 0.71
CA SER A 46 -1.82 -8.03 -0.04
C SER A 46 -2.29 -6.59 0.11
N VAL A 47 -2.66 -5.97 -1.00
CA VAL A 47 -3.25 -4.61 -1.01
C VAL A 47 -4.73 -4.75 -1.33
N GLU A 48 -5.58 -4.20 -0.48
CA GLU A 48 -7.03 -4.14 -0.69
C GLU A 48 -7.43 -2.68 -0.91
N ILE A 49 -8.10 -2.41 -2.03
CA ILE A 49 -8.55 -1.08 -2.42
C ILE A 49 -10.06 -1.07 -2.37
N TYR A 50 -10.63 -0.19 -1.54
CA TYR A 50 -12.08 -0.04 -1.39
C TYR A 50 -12.58 1.12 -2.23
N SER A 51 -12.57 0.93 -3.55
CA SER A 51 -13.07 1.91 -4.52
C SER A 51 -13.52 1.20 -5.81
N ASP A 52 -14.62 1.68 -6.40
CA ASP A 52 -15.09 1.25 -7.71
C ASP A 52 -14.22 1.83 -8.85
N ASP A 53 -13.54 2.95 -8.59
CA ASP A 53 -12.60 3.59 -9.52
C ASP A 53 -11.18 3.63 -8.90
N CYS A 54 -10.37 2.64 -9.28
CA CYS A 54 -8.99 2.50 -8.83
C CYS A 54 -7.98 2.27 -9.97
N ALA A 55 -8.41 2.45 -11.22
CA ALA A 55 -7.58 2.15 -12.40
C ALA A 55 -6.26 2.93 -12.39
N GLU A 56 -6.32 4.23 -12.09
CA GLU A 56 -5.13 5.10 -12.02
C GLU A 56 -4.16 4.67 -10.89
N LEU A 57 -4.71 4.30 -9.73
CA LEU A 57 -3.90 3.81 -8.61
C LEU A 57 -3.23 2.49 -8.98
N LEU A 58 -3.96 1.55 -9.58
CA LEU A 58 -3.40 0.28 -10.02
C LEU A 58 -2.24 0.49 -11.00
N GLU A 59 -2.37 1.43 -11.94
CA GLU A 59 -1.28 1.79 -12.86
C GLU A 59 -0.04 2.29 -12.13
N LYS A 60 -0.20 3.18 -11.15
CA LYS A 60 0.90 3.69 -10.31
C LYS A 60 1.52 2.59 -9.45
N LEU A 61 0.71 1.60 -9.02
CA LEU A 61 1.15 0.50 -8.16
C LEU A 61 1.84 -0.65 -8.91
N LYS A 62 1.64 -0.79 -10.23
CA LYS A 62 2.28 -1.83 -11.07
C LYS A 62 3.80 -1.94 -10.85
N LYS A 63 4.49 -0.83 -10.57
CA LYS A 63 5.95 -0.80 -10.33
C LYS A 63 6.40 -1.45 -9.01
N PHE A 64 5.47 -1.72 -8.08
CA PHE A 64 5.74 -2.38 -6.81
C PHE A 64 5.32 -3.85 -6.80
N ILE A 65 4.54 -4.27 -7.81
CA ILE A 65 4.14 -5.67 -8.00
C ILE A 65 5.32 -6.39 -8.66
N ALA A 66 5.81 -7.44 -8.01
CA ALA A 66 6.89 -8.30 -8.51
C ALA A 66 6.35 -9.69 -8.84
#